data_AF-A0AAF0J1N9-F1
#
_entry.id   AF-A0AAF0J1N9-F1
#
_cell.length_a   1.000
_cell.length_b   1.000
_cell.length_c   1.000
_cell.angle_alpha   90.00
_cell.angle_beta   90.00
_cell.angle_gamma   90.00
#
_symmetry.space_group_name_H-M   'P 1'
#
loop_
_entity.id
_entity.type
_entity.pdbx_description
1 polymer ?
#
loop_
_entity_poly.entity_id
_entity_poly.type
_entity_poly.pdbx_seq_one_letter_code
_entity_poly.pdbx_strand_id
1 'polypeptide(L)'
;MPRKRAKLSVRQTQREELGHDLPPDPKRKHNDMPSKAQALFRPPPPRAKADEKAPRTAPELQLRPGERLRDFNERVEQAFASDVNKTMRAELRSESNQKKRQRRRELLKAKKRAADPVLQRAAEEAADFQRARQARSLHDIAQAPPTITARPKERLKRKTLLLDDALAQRPKPSAARQRILDEERQRVIAQYRLQKKGREL
;
A
#
# COMPACT_ATOMS: atom_id res chain seq x y z
N MET A 1 13.07 20.91 48.04
CA MET A 1 12.84 19.65 47.28
C MET A 1 14.17 18.98 46.89
N PRO A 2 14.78 18.16 47.78
CA PRO A 2 16.11 17.59 47.59
C PRO A 2 16.06 16.13 47.09
N ARG A 3 15.45 15.87 45.92
CA ARG A 3 15.28 14.49 45.40
C ARG A 3 16.19 14.12 44.21
N LYS A 4 16.92 15.08 43.63
CA LYS A 4 17.76 14.84 42.44
C LYS A 4 19.20 14.39 42.78
N ARG A 5 19.77 14.87 43.90
CA ARG A 5 21.16 14.55 44.30
C ARG A 5 21.30 13.11 44.81
N ALA A 6 20.33 12.61 45.58
CA ALA A 6 20.35 11.26 46.12
C ALA A 6 20.36 10.14 45.06
N LYS A 7 19.80 10.38 43.86
CA LYS A 7 19.82 9.39 42.78
C LYS A 7 21.13 9.37 41.99
N LEU A 8 21.88 10.48 42.01
CA LEU A 8 23.18 10.55 41.34
C LEU A 8 24.26 9.88 42.20
N SER A 9 24.25 10.09 43.51
CA SER A 9 25.20 9.43 44.41
C SER A 9 25.09 7.91 44.35
N VAL A 10 23.87 7.36 44.40
CA VAL A 10 23.63 5.90 44.30
C VAL A 10 24.10 5.33 42.96
N ARG A 11 24.02 6.10 41.87
CA ARG A 11 24.52 5.65 40.55
C ARG A 11 26.04 5.72 40.44
N GLN A 12 26.67 6.68 41.12
CA GLN A 12 28.13 6.82 41.17
C GLN A 12 28.73 5.70 42.01
N THR A 13 28.19 5.43 43.19
CA THR A 13 28.64 4.32 44.04
C THR A 13 28.49 2.98 43.33
N GLN A 14 27.35 2.73 42.67
CA GLN A 14 27.15 1.50 41.88
C GLN A 14 28.14 1.35 40.72
N ARG A 15 28.55 2.46 40.08
CA ARG A 15 29.55 2.42 39.01
C ARG A 15 30.95 2.17 39.53
N GLU A 16 31.30 2.76 40.66
CA GLU A 16 32.58 2.54 41.35
C GLU A 16 32.67 1.09 41.85
N GLU A 17 31.59 0.55 42.44
CA GLU A 17 31.49 -0.85 42.87
C GLU A 17 31.60 -1.84 41.71
N LEU A 18 30.99 -1.53 40.56
CA LEU A 18 31.07 -2.37 39.36
C LEU A 18 32.45 -2.32 38.69
N GLY A 19 33.30 -1.35 39.04
CA GLY A 19 34.60 -1.15 38.41
C GLY A 19 34.50 -0.64 36.96
N HIS A 20 35.43 0.23 36.57
CA HIS A 20 35.46 0.80 35.23
C HIS A 20 36.13 -0.10 34.18
N ASP A 21 36.78 -1.18 34.62
CA ASP A 21 37.61 -2.07 33.78
C ASP A 21 37.28 -3.55 33.99
N LEU A 22 35.98 -3.92 33.99
CA LEU A 22 35.61 -5.33 33.82
C LEU A 22 35.62 -5.68 32.32
N PRO A 23 36.25 -6.79 31.91
CA PRO A 23 36.12 -7.27 30.54
C PRO A 23 34.65 -7.57 30.22
N PRO A 24 34.22 -7.40 28.96
CA PRO A 24 32.84 -7.68 28.58
C PRO A 24 32.46 -9.12 28.93
N ASP A 25 31.48 -9.25 29.83
CA ASP A 25 31.03 -10.53 30.36
C ASP A 25 30.30 -11.32 29.25
N PRO A 26 30.78 -12.52 28.86
CA PRO A 26 30.24 -13.26 27.72
C PRO A 26 28.77 -13.70 27.91
N LYS A 27 28.24 -13.59 29.13
CA LYS A 27 26.86 -13.94 29.48
C LYS A 27 25.87 -12.76 29.35
N ARG A 28 26.34 -11.53 29.14
CA ARG A 28 25.46 -10.37 28.90
C ARG A 28 24.92 -10.44 27.47
N LYS A 29 23.73 -11.03 27.30
CA LYS A 29 22.97 -11.01 26.04
C LYS A 29 22.61 -9.60 25.55
N HIS A 30 22.80 -8.59 26.40
CA HIS A 30 22.61 -7.20 26.06
C HIS A 30 23.96 -6.56 25.75
N ASN A 31 24.26 -6.41 24.47
CA ASN A 31 25.30 -5.50 24.02
C ASN A 31 25.01 -4.12 24.65
N ASP A 32 26.02 -3.49 25.28
CA ASP A 32 25.98 -2.08 25.77
C ASP A 32 25.67 -1.07 24.66
N MET A 33 25.57 -1.55 23.43
CA MET A 33 25.12 -0.83 22.29
C MET A 33 23.63 -0.47 22.38
N PRO A 34 23.26 0.82 22.25
CA PRO A 34 21.86 1.22 22.23
C PRO A 34 21.11 0.52 21.09
N SER A 35 19.89 0.07 21.34
CA SER A 35 19.05 -0.71 20.40
C SER A 35 18.97 -0.10 19.00
N LYS A 36 18.99 1.23 18.91
CA LYS A 36 18.95 1.95 17.64
C LYS A 36 20.24 1.82 16.83
N ALA A 37 21.38 1.72 17.50
CA ALA A 37 22.64 1.46 16.85
C ALA A 37 22.73 -0.02 16.45
N GLN A 38 22.25 -0.97 17.27
CA GLN A 38 22.18 -2.40 16.90
C GLN A 38 21.42 -2.64 15.58
N ALA A 39 20.37 -1.85 15.32
CA ALA A 39 19.59 -1.94 14.09
C ALA A 39 20.38 -1.55 12.81
N LEU A 40 21.48 -0.80 12.94
CA LEU A 40 22.33 -0.42 11.80
C LEU A 40 23.26 -1.55 11.37
N PHE A 41 23.66 -2.42 12.30
CA PHE A 41 24.56 -3.55 12.02
C PHE A 41 23.80 -4.85 11.73
N ARG A 42 22.50 -4.90 12.03
CA ARG A 42 21.66 -6.02 11.61
C ARG A 42 21.45 -5.93 10.10
N PRO A 43 21.80 -6.97 9.31
CA PRO A 43 21.47 -6.97 7.89
C PRO A 43 19.95 -6.80 7.73
N PRO A 44 19.49 -6.09 6.69
CA PRO A 44 18.07 -6.01 6.41
C PRO A 44 17.51 -7.44 6.39
N PRO A 45 16.38 -7.72 7.06
CA PRO A 45 15.81 -9.05 7.02
C PRO A 45 15.69 -9.45 5.55
N PRO A 46 16.02 -10.71 5.19
CA PRO A 46 15.86 -11.16 3.83
C PRO A 46 14.45 -10.75 3.40
N ARG A 47 14.34 -10.11 2.24
CA ARG A 47 13.01 -9.81 1.67
C ARG A 47 12.35 -11.16 1.61
N ALA A 48 11.43 -11.44 2.54
CA ALA A 48 10.56 -12.58 2.44
C ALA A 48 10.08 -12.51 1.00
N LYS A 49 10.41 -13.53 0.20
CA LYS A 49 9.68 -13.71 -1.04
C LYS A 49 8.23 -13.60 -0.64
N ALA A 50 7.41 -12.94 -1.46
CA ALA A 50 5.99 -12.94 -1.22
C ALA A 50 5.57 -14.41 -1.25
N ASP A 51 5.70 -15.08 -0.10
CA ASP A 51 5.35 -16.45 0.10
C ASP A 51 3.89 -16.43 -0.27
N GLU A 52 3.59 -17.14 -1.35
CA GLU A 52 2.23 -17.54 -1.65
C GLU A 52 1.63 -17.94 -0.32
N LYS A 53 0.75 -17.09 0.21
CA LYS A 53 0.03 -17.43 1.42
C LYS A 53 -0.74 -18.66 1.02
N ALA A 54 -0.24 -19.84 1.42
CA ALA A 54 -0.92 -21.09 1.22
C ALA A 54 -2.38 -20.85 1.63
N PRO A 55 -3.37 -21.26 0.81
CA PRO A 55 -4.76 -21.10 1.18
C PRO A 55 -4.90 -21.72 2.57
N ARG A 56 -5.30 -20.91 3.55
CA ARG A 56 -5.57 -21.40 4.89
C ARG A 56 -6.76 -22.33 4.74
N THR A 57 -6.48 -23.63 4.67
CA THR A 57 -7.49 -24.67 4.74
C THR A 57 -8.21 -24.45 6.07
N ALA A 58 -9.51 -24.10 6.01
CA ALA A 58 -10.31 -23.97 7.20
C ALA A 58 -10.21 -25.29 7.98
N PRO A 59 -9.91 -25.26 9.29
CA PRO A 59 -9.84 -26.49 10.06
C PRO A 59 -11.22 -27.13 10.05
N GLU A 60 -11.31 -28.39 9.61
CA GLU A 60 -12.56 -29.14 9.68
C GLU A 60 -12.80 -29.52 11.15
N LEU A 61 -13.68 -28.79 11.80
CA LEU A 61 -13.96 -28.93 13.23
C LEU A 61 -15.19 -29.81 13.41
N GLN A 62 -14.96 -31.11 13.57
CA GLN A 62 -15.99 -32.09 13.94
C GLN A 62 -15.95 -32.37 15.45
N LEU A 63 -17.08 -32.79 16.02
CA LEU A 63 -17.18 -33.27 17.40
C LEU A 63 -16.30 -34.52 17.55
N ARG A 64 -15.35 -34.50 18.48
CA ARG A 64 -14.53 -35.69 18.76
C ARG A 64 -15.35 -36.68 19.61
N PRO A 65 -15.16 -37.99 19.44
CA PRO A 65 -15.84 -38.98 20.27
C PRO A 65 -15.47 -38.76 21.75
N GLY A 66 -16.48 -38.58 22.60
CA GLY A 66 -16.31 -38.32 24.04
C GLY A 66 -16.06 -36.85 24.43
N GLU A 67 -15.96 -35.93 23.47
CA GLU A 67 -15.86 -34.48 23.72
C GLU A 67 -17.23 -33.93 24.14
N ARG A 68 -17.27 -33.07 25.16
CA ARG A 68 -18.50 -32.35 25.50
C ARG A 68 -18.70 -31.20 24.51
N LEU A 69 -19.95 -30.79 24.30
CA LEU A 69 -20.28 -29.67 23.42
C LEU A 69 -19.58 -28.36 23.82
N ARG A 70 -19.31 -28.16 25.13
CA ARG A 70 -18.57 -26.99 25.64
C ARG A 70 -17.13 -26.97 25.11
N ASP A 71 -16.42 -28.08 25.20
CA ASP A 71 -15.02 -28.18 24.78
C ASP A 71 -14.89 -28.01 23.25
N PHE A 72 -15.87 -28.52 22.50
CA PHE A 72 -15.98 -28.28 21.07
C PHE A 72 -16.13 -26.79 20.74
N ASN A 73 -17.03 -26.09 21.44
CA ASN A 73 -17.24 -24.66 21.24
C ASN A 73 -15.98 -23.84 21.55
N GLU A 74 -15.26 -24.16 22.63
CA GLU A 74 -13.99 -23.48 22.96
C GLU A 74 -12.94 -23.69 21.86
N ARG A 75 -12.83 -24.90 21.31
CA ARG A 75 -11.91 -25.20 20.21
C ARG A 75 -12.30 -24.47 18.92
N VAL A 76 -13.60 -24.36 18.63
CA VAL A 76 -14.12 -23.56 17.52
C VAL A 76 -13.74 -22.10 17.71
N GLU A 77 -14.01 -21.51 18.88
CA GLU A 77 -13.66 -20.12 19.18
C GLU A 77 -12.16 -19.87 19.05
N GLN A 78 -11.31 -20.77 19.55
CA GLN A 78 -9.85 -20.64 19.42
C GLN A 78 -9.37 -20.72 17.97
N ALA A 79 -9.93 -21.63 17.18
CA ALA A 79 -9.59 -21.77 15.76
C ALA A 79 -9.93 -20.50 14.97
N PHE A 80 -11.09 -19.90 15.24
CA PHE A 80 -11.55 -18.67 14.57
C PHE A 80 -11.07 -17.38 15.23
N ALA A 81 -10.52 -17.42 16.44
CA ALA A 81 -10.08 -16.25 17.19
C ALA A 81 -9.13 -15.37 16.37
N SER A 82 -8.25 -15.97 15.57
CA SER A 82 -7.31 -15.21 14.75
C SER A 82 -7.99 -14.38 13.66
N ASP A 83 -9.09 -14.87 13.10
CA ASP A 83 -9.81 -14.19 12.02
C ASP A 83 -10.80 -13.18 12.59
N VAL A 84 -11.51 -13.50 13.68
CA VAL A 84 -12.33 -12.55 14.45
C VAL A 84 -11.49 -11.36 14.93
N ASN A 85 -10.29 -11.61 15.48
CA ASN A 85 -9.42 -10.52 15.90
C ASN A 85 -8.90 -9.68 14.72
N LYS A 86 -8.77 -10.25 13.52
CA LYS A 86 -8.38 -9.48 12.33
C LYS A 86 -9.50 -8.61 11.82
N THR A 87 -10.74 -9.12 11.76
CA THR A 87 -11.91 -8.34 11.33
C THR A 87 -12.14 -7.20 12.30
N MET A 88 -12.17 -7.49 13.61
CA MET A 88 -12.29 -6.48 14.66
C MET A 88 -11.21 -5.40 14.55
N ARG A 89 -9.93 -5.80 14.37
CA ARG A 89 -8.83 -4.83 14.18
C ARG A 89 -8.88 -4.06 12.86
N ALA A 90 -9.45 -4.65 11.81
CA ALA A 90 -9.62 -3.97 10.54
C ALA A 90 -10.73 -2.91 10.63
N GLU A 91 -11.84 -3.24 11.29
CA GLU A 91 -12.97 -2.35 11.53
C GLU A 91 -12.62 -1.23 12.52
N LEU A 92 -11.88 -1.55 13.59
CA LEU A 92 -11.36 -0.56 14.56
C LEU A 92 -10.33 0.40 13.94
N ARG A 93 -9.70 0.03 12.81
CA ARG A 93 -8.83 0.96 12.09
C ARG A 93 -9.70 1.93 11.30
N SER A 94 -10.07 3.01 11.97
CA SER A 94 -10.81 4.12 11.37
C SER A 94 -10.23 4.54 10.02
N GLU A 95 -11.11 4.87 9.07
CA GLU A 95 -10.74 5.40 7.76
C GLU A 95 -9.79 6.60 7.88
N SER A 96 -9.95 7.39 8.94
CA SER A 96 -9.05 8.48 9.31
C SER A 96 -7.60 8.02 9.52
N ASN A 97 -7.39 6.93 10.26
CA ASN A 97 -6.06 6.35 10.48
C ASN A 97 -5.48 5.75 9.18
N GLN A 98 -6.32 5.16 8.33
CA GLN A 98 -5.89 4.68 7.01
C GLN A 98 -5.43 5.84 6.12
N LYS A 99 -6.20 6.94 6.07
CA LYS A 99 -5.86 8.16 5.33
C LYS A 99 -4.59 8.82 5.86
N LYS A 100 -4.39 8.86 7.18
CA LYS A 100 -3.14 9.34 7.81
C LYS A 100 -1.94 8.50 7.39
N ARG A 101 -2.11 7.18 7.33
CA ARG A 101 -1.06 6.24 6.87
C ARG A 101 -0.74 6.42 5.39
N GLN A 102 -1.76 6.60 4.54
CA GLN A 102 -1.61 6.89 3.12
C GLN A 102 -0.84 8.19 2.89
N ARG A 103 -1.26 9.29 3.55
CA ARG A 103 -0.56 10.58 3.50
C ARG A 103 0.91 10.46 3.90
N ARG A 104 1.21 9.73 4.98
CA ARG A 104 2.60 9.50 5.41
C ARG A 104 3.40 8.70 4.37
N ARG A 105 2.78 7.71 3.73
CA ARG A 105 3.39 6.92 2.67
C ARG A 105 3.66 7.76 1.42
N GLU A 106 2.72 8.60 1.02
CA GLU A 106 2.87 9.53 -0.10
C GLU A 106 3.97 10.55 0.16
N LEU A 107 4.01 11.15 1.36
CA LEU A 107 5.07 12.06 1.76
C LEU A 107 6.45 11.39 1.73
N LEU A 108 6.56 10.16 2.22
CA LEU A 108 7.83 9.41 2.14
C LEU A 108 8.20 9.08 0.70
N LYS A 109 7.22 8.72 -0.15
CA LYS A 109 7.46 8.48 -1.58
C LYS A 109 7.93 9.76 -2.25
N ALA A 110 7.25 10.89 -2.00
CA ALA A 110 7.61 12.21 -2.50
C ALA A 110 9.01 12.65 -2.03
N LYS A 111 9.36 12.42 -0.77
CA LYS A 111 10.72 12.68 -0.26
C LYS A 111 11.77 11.82 -0.97
N LYS A 112 11.48 10.54 -1.22
CA LYS A 112 12.34 9.67 -2.02
C LYS A 112 12.41 10.12 -3.50
N ARG A 113 11.33 10.70 -4.03
CA ARG A 113 11.31 11.35 -5.36
C ARG A 113 12.18 12.57 -5.45
N ALA A 114 12.11 13.41 -4.42
CA ALA A 114 12.91 14.62 -4.35
C ALA A 114 14.40 14.32 -4.07
N ALA A 115 14.71 13.24 -3.35
CA ALA A 115 16.09 12.85 -3.05
C ALA A 115 16.85 12.44 -4.32
N ASP A 116 16.25 11.58 -5.16
CA ASP A 116 16.91 11.04 -6.35
C ASP A 116 16.04 11.20 -7.60
N PRO A 117 15.88 12.44 -8.14
CA PRO A 117 15.02 12.68 -9.30
C PRO A 117 15.52 11.97 -10.57
N VAL A 118 16.84 11.77 -10.70
CA VAL A 118 17.48 11.12 -11.85
C VAL A 118 17.18 9.61 -11.87
N LEU A 119 17.30 8.92 -10.74
CA LEU A 119 16.97 7.49 -10.63
C LEU A 119 15.48 7.23 -10.87
N GLN A 120 14.63 8.20 -10.56
CA GLN A 120 13.19 8.04 -10.81
C GLN A 120 12.79 8.27 -12.25
N ARG A 121 13.37 9.27 -12.93
CA ARG A 121 13.18 9.40 -14.37
C ARG A 121 13.67 8.16 -15.11
N ALA A 122 14.86 7.65 -14.76
CA ALA A 122 15.37 6.41 -15.34
C ALA A 122 14.48 5.19 -15.05
N ALA A 123 13.89 5.09 -13.86
CA ALA A 123 12.97 4.01 -13.51
C ALA A 123 11.59 4.13 -14.18
N GLU A 124 11.09 5.36 -14.39
CA GLU A 124 9.85 5.65 -15.10
C GLU A 124 10.02 5.41 -16.61
N GLU A 125 11.11 5.89 -17.22
CA GLU A 125 11.48 5.60 -18.61
C GLU A 125 11.69 4.08 -18.83
N ALA A 126 12.37 3.39 -17.92
CA ALA A 126 12.51 1.93 -18.00
C ALA A 126 11.17 1.19 -17.85
N ALA A 127 10.17 1.79 -17.19
CA ALA A 127 8.82 1.24 -17.09
C ALA A 127 8.03 1.43 -18.40
N ASP A 128 8.21 2.58 -19.05
CA ASP A 128 7.55 2.92 -20.32
C ASP A 128 8.05 2.03 -21.48
N PHE A 129 9.31 1.57 -21.43
CA PHE A 129 9.87 0.62 -22.40
C PHE A 129 9.86 -0.84 -21.92
N GLN A 130 9.06 -1.20 -20.91
CA GLN A 130 8.94 -2.60 -20.50
C GLN A 130 8.46 -3.45 -21.68
N ARG A 131 9.31 -4.37 -22.10
CA ARG A 131 9.06 -5.33 -23.18
C ARG A 131 7.71 -6.01 -22.94
N ALA A 132 6.77 -5.80 -23.87
CA ALA A 132 5.46 -6.45 -23.81
C ALA A 132 5.67 -7.97 -23.63
N ARG A 133 5.04 -8.55 -22.59
CA ARG A 133 5.15 -10.00 -22.30
C ARG A 133 4.58 -10.90 -23.40
N GLN A 134 3.95 -10.32 -24.42
CA GLN A 134 3.44 -11.03 -25.58
C GLN A 134 4.58 -11.24 -26.57
N ALA A 135 5.43 -12.23 -26.31
CA ALA A 135 6.29 -12.78 -27.34
C ALA A 135 5.38 -13.47 -28.38
N ARG A 136 5.02 -12.76 -29.45
CA ARG A 136 4.32 -13.37 -30.59
C ARG A 136 5.32 -14.24 -31.33
N SER A 137 4.97 -15.50 -31.57
CA SER A 137 5.80 -16.39 -32.38
C SER A 137 5.85 -15.84 -33.80
N LEU A 138 6.97 -16.00 -34.51
CA LEU A 138 7.10 -15.64 -35.93
C LEU A 138 6.02 -16.29 -36.81
N HIS A 139 5.39 -17.36 -36.30
CA HIS A 139 4.39 -18.17 -36.99
C HIS A 139 2.94 -17.74 -36.64
N ASP A 140 2.75 -16.81 -35.69
CA ASP A 140 1.47 -16.17 -35.38
C ASP A 140 1.15 -14.98 -36.31
N ILE A 141 2.05 -14.68 -37.25
CA ILE A 141 1.80 -13.70 -38.31
C ILE A 141 0.90 -14.40 -39.33
N ALA A 142 -0.39 -14.04 -39.34
CA ALA A 142 -1.40 -14.63 -40.22
C ALA A 142 -0.96 -14.55 -41.69
N GLN A 143 -0.60 -15.69 -42.28
CA GLN A 143 -0.13 -15.80 -43.66
C GLN A 143 -1.24 -15.57 -44.70
N ALA A 144 -2.50 -15.69 -44.28
CA ALA A 144 -3.68 -15.30 -45.04
C ALA A 144 -4.57 -14.41 -44.18
N PRO A 145 -5.25 -13.40 -44.75
CA PRO A 145 -6.22 -12.62 -44.00
C PRO A 145 -7.27 -13.56 -43.39
N PRO A 146 -7.59 -13.43 -42.09
CA PRO A 146 -8.54 -14.32 -41.44
C PRO A 146 -9.91 -14.20 -42.09
N THR A 147 -10.47 -15.32 -42.53
CA THR A 147 -11.84 -15.38 -43.02
C THR A 147 -12.79 -15.21 -41.83
N ILE A 148 -13.46 -14.06 -41.75
CA ILE A 148 -14.40 -13.75 -40.67
C ILE A 148 -15.70 -14.52 -40.94
N THR A 149 -15.76 -15.79 -40.53
CA THR A 149 -16.94 -16.65 -40.69
C THR A 149 -17.98 -16.44 -39.58
N ALA A 150 -17.59 -15.81 -38.47
CA ALA A 150 -18.50 -15.52 -37.37
C ALA A 150 -19.13 -14.14 -37.51
N ARG A 151 -20.44 -14.08 -37.74
CA ARG A 151 -21.21 -12.84 -37.61
C ARG A 151 -21.08 -12.30 -36.17
N PRO A 152 -20.72 -11.01 -35.99
CA PRO A 152 -20.61 -10.44 -34.65
C PRO A 152 -21.97 -10.45 -33.97
N LYS A 153 -22.06 -11.13 -32.81
CA LYS A 153 -23.26 -11.11 -31.97
C LYS A 153 -23.48 -9.68 -31.48
N GLU A 154 -24.66 -9.13 -31.72
CA GLU A 154 -25.04 -7.80 -31.25
C GLU A 154 -24.78 -7.68 -29.75
N ARG A 155 -23.91 -6.74 -29.40
CA ARG A 155 -23.55 -6.48 -28.01
C ARG A 155 -24.73 -5.79 -27.35
N LEU A 156 -25.43 -6.50 -26.47
CA LEU A 156 -26.42 -5.89 -25.56
C LEU A 156 -25.84 -4.62 -24.92
N LYS A 157 -26.69 -3.59 -24.86
CA LYS A 157 -26.46 -2.22 -24.36
C LYS A 157 -26.12 -2.17 -22.86
N ARG A 158 -25.06 -2.86 -22.41
CA ARG A 158 -24.54 -2.81 -21.02
C ARG A 158 -23.44 -1.76 -20.83
N LYS A 159 -23.10 -1.01 -21.88
CA LYS A 159 -21.99 -0.06 -21.89
C LYS A 159 -22.34 1.35 -21.38
N THR A 160 -23.61 1.74 -21.34
CA THR A 160 -23.99 3.09 -20.91
C THR A 160 -23.85 3.25 -19.39
N LEU A 161 -24.35 2.28 -18.61
CA LEU A 161 -24.29 2.35 -17.14
C LEU A 161 -22.85 2.30 -16.57
N LEU A 162 -21.94 1.52 -17.19
CA LEU A 162 -20.54 1.43 -16.74
C LEU A 162 -19.72 2.69 -17.06
N LEU A 163 -20.13 3.49 -18.05
CA LEU A 163 -19.45 4.74 -18.39
C LEU A 163 -19.77 5.85 -17.37
N ASP A 164 -21.00 5.90 -16.88
CA ASP A 164 -21.44 6.91 -15.92
C ASP A 164 -20.79 6.71 -14.54
N ASP A 165 -20.66 5.46 -14.10
CA ASP A 165 -19.93 5.12 -12.85
C ASP A 165 -18.42 5.41 -12.96
N ALA A 166 -17.82 5.19 -14.14
CA ALA A 166 -16.41 5.49 -14.38
C ALA A 166 -16.13 7.01 -14.47
N LEU A 167 -17.11 7.81 -14.89
CA LEU A 167 -17.04 9.28 -14.89
C LEU A 167 -17.21 9.86 -13.48
N ALA A 168 -18.08 9.27 -12.65
CA ALA A 168 -18.29 9.66 -11.26
C ALA A 168 -17.07 9.42 -10.35
N GLN A 169 -16.23 8.43 -10.69
CA GLN A 169 -15.01 8.09 -9.93
C GLN A 169 -13.80 8.99 -10.25
N ARG A 170 -13.89 9.90 -11.22
CA ARG A 170 -12.79 10.83 -11.52
C ARG A 170 -12.70 11.91 -10.44
N PRO A 171 -11.49 12.22 -9.92
CA PRO A 171 -11.33 13.26 -8.91
C PRO A 171 -11.76 14.61 -9.50
N LYS A 172 -12.76 15.25 -8.88
CA LYS A 172 -13.23 16.59 -9.27
C LYS A 172 -12.04 17.56 -9.24
N PRO A 173 -11.82 18.39 -10.28
CA PRO A 173 -10.71 19.35 -10.31
C PRO A 173 -10.83 20.33 -9.13
N SER A 174 -9.70 20.85 -8.63
CA SER A 174 -9.71 21.85 -7.54
C SER A 174 -10.53 23.08 -7.93
N ALA A 175 -11.14 23.76 -6.95
CA ALA A 175 -11.99 24.92 -7.19
C ALA A 175 -11.27 26.04 -8.00
N ALA A 176 -9.95 26.21 -7.80
CA ALA A 176 -9.15 27.14 -8.57
C ALA A 176 -9.05 26.73 -10.05
N ARG A 177 -8.83 25.44 -10.33
CA ARG A 177 -8.78 24.91 -11.69
C ARG A 177 -10.15 24.97 -12.39
N GLN A 178 -11.24 24.79 -11.64
CA GLN A 178 -12.60 24.94 -12.17
C GLN A 178 -12.85 26.36 -12.67
N ARG A 179 -12.47 27.38 -11.88
CA ARG A 179 -12.59 28.80 -12.29
C ARG A 179 -11.86 29.10 -13.60
N ILE A 180 -10.63 28.60 -13.74
CA ILE A 180 -9.84 28.77 -14.98
C ILE A 180 -10.56 28.12 -16.18
N LEU A 181 -11.04 26.88 -16.00
CA LEU A 181 -11.76 26.18 -17.08
C LEU A 181 -13.08 26.89 -17.45
N ASP A 182 -13.78 27.46 -16.48
CA ASP A 182 -15.02 28.20 -16.72
C ASP A 182 -14.78 29.52 -17.46
N GLU A 183 -13.71 30.25 -17.12
CA GLU A 183 -13.28 31.45 -17.83
C GLU A 183 -12.91 31.14 -19.30
N GLU A 184 -12.13 30.08 -19.53
CA GLU A 184 -11.78 29.62 -20.88
C GLU A 184 -13.04 29.22 -21.66
N ARG A 185 -13.98 28.52 -21.02
CA ARG A 185 -15.24 28.11 -21.64
C ARG A 185 -16.06 29.31 -22.09
N GLN A 186 -16.14 30.35 -21.25
CA GLN A 186 -16.82 31.59 -21.60
C GLN A 186 -16.16 32.31 -22.78
N ARG A 187 -14.82 32.38 -22.82
CA ARG A 187 -14.08 32.97 -23.95
C ARG A 187 -14.34 32.25 -25.27
N VAL A 188 -14.30 30.91 -25.25
CA VAL A 188 -14.58 30.09 -26.44
C VAL A 188 -16.03 30.26 -26.90
N ILE A 189 -16.98 30.26 -25.97
CA ILE A 189 -18.40 30.48 -26.29
C ILE A 189 -18.60 31.87 -26.90
N ALA A 190 -17.96 32.90 -26.35
CA ALA A 190 -18.05 34.26 -26.89
C ALA A 190 -17.49 34.34 -28.32
N GLN A 191 -16.30 33.77 -28.55
CA GLN A 191 -15.71 33.69 -29.89
C GLN A 191 -16.60 32.92 -30.87
N TYR A 192 -17.13 31.76 -30.45
CA TYR A 192 -18.02 30.96 -31.28
C TYR A 192 -19.31 31.72 -31.62
N ARG A 193 -19.88 32.47 -30.66
CA ARG A 193 -21.07 33.30 -30.89
C ARG A 193 -20.79 34.42 -31.88
N LEU A 194 -19.63 35.07 -31.80
CA LEU A 194 -19.22 36.10 -32.76
C LEU A 194 -19.03 35.50 -34.16
N GLN A 195 -18.33 34.37 -34.26
CA GLN A 195 -18.11 33.67 -35.52
C GLN A 195 -19.41 33.18 -36.15
N LYS A 196 -20.34 32.67 -35.33
CA LYS A 196 -21.66 32.24 -35.81
C LYS A 196 -22.51 33.43 -36.26
N LYS A 197 -22.54 34.54 -35.51
CA LYS A 197 -23.22 35.77 -35.92
C LYS A 197 -22.66 36.35 -37.23
N GLY A 198 -21.34 36.26 -37.45
CA GLY A 198 -20.70 36.67 -38.69
C GLY A 198 -20.88 35.71 -39.87
N ARG A 199 -21.45 34.51 -39.64
CA ARG A 199 -21.71 33.49 -40.68
C ARG A 199 -23.17 33.50 -41.16
N GLU A 200 -24.04 34.29 -40.54
CA GLU A 200 -25.47 34.45 -40.89
C GLU A 200 -25.74 35.76 -41.66
N LEU A 201 -24.70 36.42 -42.18
CA LEU A 201 -24.75 37.54 -43.14
C LEU A 201 -24.05 37.11 -44.43
#